data_AF-A0A2V2RLN7-F1
#
_entry.id   AF-A0A2V2RLN7-F1
#
_cell.length_a   1.000
_cell.length_b   1.000
_cell.length_c   1.000
_cell.angle_alpha   90.00
_cell.angle_beta   90.00
_cell.angle_gamma   90.00
#
_symmetry.space_group_name_H-M   'P 1'
#
loop_
_entity.id
_entity.type
_entity.pdbx_description
1 polymer ?
#
loop_
_entity_poly.entity_id
_entity_poly.type
_entity_poly.pdbx_seq_one_letter_code
_entity_poly.pdbx_strand_id
1 'polypeptide(L)'
;MIYRTRGYLPHLEVPGATYFLTLRLAGTLPQSVIDSIEFEIRSLSQISNRPMTKMEKIRLDHLKSTRIQEYLDNGYGECWLDQKDVAEVVQEAIRHHHGTRYVSHASCIMPNHLHWILTPKQARGFRKNDSMLIPVLQSFKSYTAHAANKILNRN
;
A
#
# COMPACT_ATOMS: atom_id res chain seq x y z
N MET A 1 -15.16 14.07 2.28
CA MET A 1 -14.09 13.56 1.40
C MET A 1 -12.95 14.56 1.43
N ILE A 2 -11.72 14.10 1.68
CA ILE A 2 -10.55 14.95 1.91
C ILE A 2 -9.45 14.51 0.94
N TYR A 3 -8.88 15.44 0.19
CA TYR A 3 -7.69 15.17 -0.61
C TYR A 3 -6.44 15.36 0.25
N ARG A 4 -5.57 14.34 0.29
CA ARG A 4 -4.27 14.40 0.96
C ARG A 4 -3.16 14.30 -0.06
N THR A 5 -2.23 15.25 -0.03
CA THR A 5 -1.00 15.19 -0.83
C THR A 5 0.21 15.32 0.08
N ARG A 6 1.30 14.66 -0.31
CA ARG A 6 2.64 14.82 0.27
C ARG A 6 3.68 15.17 -0.82
N GLY A 7 3.24 15.75 -1.93
CA GLY A 7 4.07 16.01 -3.11
C GLY A 7 3.98 14.95 -4.22
N TYR A 8 3.07 13.98 -4.09
CA TYR A 8 2.80 12.91 -5.07
C TYR A 8 1.30 12.87 -5.43
N LEU A 9 0.87 11.82 -6.16
CA LEU A 9 -0.53 11.57 -6.54
C LEU A 9 -1.47 11.79 -5.32
N PRO A 10 -2.46 12.69 -5.41
CA PRO A 10 -3.32 13.02 -4.27
C PRO A 10 -4.16 11.81 -3.87
N HIS A 11 -4.10 11.44 -2.59
CA HIS A 11 -4.89 10.37 -2.02
C HIS A 11 -6.25 10.90 -1.58
N LEU A 12 -7.30 10.20 -1.96
CA LEU A 12 -8.65 10.47 -1.52
C LEU A 12 -8.92 9.74 -0.20
N GLU A 13 -9.20 10.48 0.86
CA GLU A 13 -9.65 9.91 2.12
C GLU A 13 -11.13 10.23 2.35
N VAL A 14 -11.91 9.17 2.52
CA VAL A 14 -13.31 9.21 2.93
C VAL A 14 -13.39 8.66 4.36
N PRO A 15 -13.84 9.46 5.34
CA PRO A 15 -13.97 8.99 6.72
C PRO A 15 -14.82 7.72 6.80
N GLY A 16 -14.30 6.70 7.49
CA GLY A 16 -14.97 5.41 7.67
C GLY A 16 -15.10 4.54 6.41
N ALA A 17 -14.48 4.90 5.28
CA ALA A 17 -14.48 4.05 4.10
C ALA A 17 -13.57 2.82 4.26
N THR A 18 -13.84 1.79 3.47
CA THR A 18 -12.96 0.62 3.35
C THR A 18 -11.88 0.89 2.32
N TYR A 19 -10.63 0.52 2.65
CA TYR A 19 -9.48 0.70 1.79
C TYR A 19 -8.84 -0.65 1.48
N PHE A 20 -8.45 -0.83 0.22
CA PHE A 20 -7.48 -1.85 -0.19
C PHE A 20 -6.10 -1.22 -0.22
N LEU A 21 -5.16 -1.83 0.50
CA LEU A 21 -3.80 -1.34 0.68
C LEU A 21 -2.82 -2.39 0.18
N THR A 22 -1.77 -1.94 -0.48
CA THR A 22 -0.58 -2.76 -0.76
C THR A 22 0.60 -2.12 -0.02
N LEU A 23 1.14 -2.83 0.96
CA LEU A 23 2.31 -2.42 1.74
C LEU A 23 3.49 -3.30 1.33
N ARG A 24 4.48 -2.74 0.66
CA ARG A 24 5.69 -3.47 0.25
C ARG A 24 6.88 -3.18 1.16
N LEU A 25 7.82 -4.10 1.22
CA LEU A 25 9.11 -3.85 1.86
C LEU A 25 9.91 -2.78 1.11
N ALA A 26 10.87 -2.16 1.80
CA ALA A 26 11.77 -1.20 1.15
C ALA A 26 12.66 -1.92 0.14
N GLY A 27 12.91 -1.28 -1.01
CA GLY A 27 13.76 -1.84 -2.07
C GLY A 27 13.09 -2.84 -3.04
N THR A 28 11.87 -3.32 -2.77
CA THR A 28 11.22 -4.36 -3.60
C THR A 28 10.52 -3.83 -4.87
N LEU A 29 10.50 -2.51 -5.04
CA LEU A 29 10.07 -1.87 -6.29
C LEU A 29 11.06 -0.74 -6.56
N PRO A 30 12.16 -1.03 -7.28
CA PRO A 30 13.18 -0.04 -7.64
C PRO A 30 12.60 1.09 -8.50
N GLN A 31 13.21 2.28 -8.43
CA GLN A 31 12.76 3.43 -9.22
C GLN A 31 12.84 3.16 -10.73
N SER A 32 13.87 2.46 -11.20
CA SER A 32 14.01 2.08 -12.62
C SER A 32 12.82 1.27 -13.16
N VAL A 33 12.20 0.43 -12.32
CA VAL A 33 11.01 -0.35 -12.69
C VAL A 33 9.80 0.56 -12.80
N ILE A 34 9.64 1.48 -11.85
CA ILE A 34 8.57 2.50 -11.89
C ILE A 34 8.72 3.33 -13.16
N ASP A 35 9.93 3.78 -13.47
CA ASP A 35 10.22 4.59 -14.65
C ASP A 35 9.91 3.83 -15.94
N SER A 36 10.26 2.53 -16.00
CA SER A 36 9.93 1.66 -17.14
C SER A 36 8.41 1.51 -17.33
N ILE A 37 7.66 1.28 -16.25
CA ILE A 37 6.20 1.18 -16.32
C ILE A 37 5.60 2.54 -16.73
N GLU A 38 6.10 3.65 -16.19
CA GLU A 38 5.64 4.98 -16.56
C GLU A 38 5.93 5.30 -18.02
N PHE A 39 7.07 4.85 -18.55
CA PHE A 39 7.39 4.94 -19.97
C PHE A 39 6.39 4.14 -20.81
N GLU A 40 6.13 2.87 -20.48
CA GLU A 40 5.13 2.02 -21.17
C GLU A 40 3.76 2.72 -21.22
N ILE A 41 3.27 3.20 -20.08
CA ILE A 41 1.98 3.89 -19.96
C ILE A 41 1.96 5.19 -20.79
N ARG A 42 3.05 5.96 -20.76
CA ARG A 42 3.16 7.19 -21.55
C ARG A 42 3.15 6.90 -23.03
N SER A 43 3.90 5.90 -23.49
CA SER A 43 3.90 5.47 -24.90
C SER A 43 2.51 5.07 -25.36
N LEU A 44 1.78 4.28 -24.57
CA LEU A 44 0.40 3.90 -24.88
C LEU A 44 -0.55 5.10 -24.94
N SER A 45 -0.38 6.09 -24.06
CA SER A 45 -1.19 7.30 -24.05
C SER A 45 -1.00 8.18 -25.30
N GLN A 46 0.18 8.12 -25.93
CA GLN A 46 0.56 8.93 -27.08
C GLN A 46 0.19 8.31 -28.43
N ILE A 47 -0.29 7.06 -28.47
CA ILE A 47 -0.71 6.38 -29.71
C ILE A 47 -1.88 7.13 -30.38
N SER A 48 -2.69 7.83 -29.60
CA SER A 48 -3.85 8.56 -30.11
C SER A 48 -3.55 10.05 -30.26
N ASN A 49 -3.73 10.61 -31.45
CA ASN A 49 -3.61 12.06 -31.72
C ASN A 49 -4.80 12.88 -31.17
N ARG A 50 -5.40 12.47 -30.05
CA ARG A 50 -6.51 13.16 -29.39
C ARG A 50 -6.39 13.09 -27.88
N PRO A 51 -7.03 14.01 -27.13
CA PRO A 51 -7.11 13.89 -25.68
C PRO A 51 -7.76 12.58 -25.24
N MET A 52 -7.15 11.92 -24.26
CA MET A 52 -7.70 10.70 -23.68
C MET A 52 -9.04 10.95 -22.98
N THR A 53 -9.99 10.06 -23.23
CA THR A 53 -11.24 9.97 -22.50
C THR A 53 -11.01 9.57 -21.04
N LYS A 54 -11.99 9.83 -20.17
CA LYS A 54 -11.96 9.39 -18.77
C LYS A 54 -11.77 7.87 -18.64
N MET A 55 -12.42 7.08 -19.50
CA MET A 55 -12.30 5.62 -19.48
C MET A 55 -10.92 5.14 -19.88
N GLU A 56 -10.28 5.76 -20.86
CA GLU A 56 -8.90 5.43 -21.24
C GLU A 56 -7.93 5.74 -20.10
N LYS A 57 -8.11 6.87 -19.39
CA LYS A 57 -7.26 7.20 -18.22
C LYS A 57 -7.39 6.15 -17.13
N ILE A 58 -8.64 5.78 -16.78
CA ILE A 58 -8.92 4.72 -15.81
C ILE A 58 -8.25 3.39 -16.23
N ARG A 59 -8.34 3.02 -17.52
CA ARG A 59 -7.68 1.81 -18.03
C ARG A 59 -6.16 1.85 -17.90
N LEU A 60 -5.52 2.98 -18.20
CA LEU A 60 -4.07 3.12 -18.03
C LEU A 60 -3.67 3.08 -16.55
N ASP A 61 -4.44 3.70 -15.66
CA ASP A 61 -4.19 3.63 -14.21
C ASP A 61 -4.32 2.20 -13.68
N HIS A 62 -5.32 1.44 -14.17
CA HIS A 62 -5.44 0.02 -13.88
C HIS A 62 -4.26 -0.78 -14.42
N LEU A 63 -3.86 -0.56 -15.68
CA LEU A 63 -2.70 -1.23 -16.26
C LEU A 63 -1.43 -0.95 -15.46
N LYS A 64 -1.17 0.31 -15.09
CA LYS A 64 -0.04 0.69 -14.22
C LYS A 64 -0.08 -0.08 -12.90
N SER A 65 -1.26 -0.13 -12.27
CA SER A 65 -1.43 -0.85 -11.01
C SER A 65 -1.18 -2.34 -11.18
N THR A 66 -1.70 -2.96 -12.24
CA THR A 66 -1.46 -4.37 -12.58
C THR A 66 0.02 -4.66 -12.78
N ARG A 67 0.74 -3.84 -13.55
CA ARG A 67 2.19 -4.01 -13.75
C ARG A 67 2.98 -3.97 -12.45
N ILE A 68 2.62 -3.09 -11.54
CA ILE A 68 3.26 -3.01 -10.22
C ILE A 68 2.97 -4.28 -9.42
N GLN A 69 1.73 -4.78 -9.42
CA GLN A 69 1.39 -6.01 -8.70
C GLN A 69 2.10 -7.22 -9.30
N GLU A 70 2.07 -7.38 -10.62
CA GLU A 70 2.82 -8.44 -11.32
C GLU A 70 4.30 -8.43 -10.93
N TYR A 71 4.92 -7.25 -10.85
CA TYR A 71 6.31 -7.15 -10.40
C TYR A 71 6.49 -7.59 -8.94
N LEU A 72 5.60 -7.16 -8.04
CA LEU A 72 5.67 -7.55 -6.63
C LEU A 72 5.43 -9.05 -6.44
N ASP A 73 4.48 -9.64 -7.16
CA ASP A 73 4.13 -11.07 -7.14
C ASP A 73 5.29 -11.96 -7.60
N ASN A 74 6.17 -11.45 -8.47
CA ASN A 74 7.40 -12.14 -8.87
C ASN A 74 8.47 -12.18 -7.76
N GLY A 75 8.23 -11.55 -6.60
CA GLY A 75 9.13 -11.66 -5.45
C GLY A 75 10.47 -10.92 -5.60
N TYR A 76 10.56 -9.90 -6.47
CA TYR A 76 11.80 -9.14 -6.63
C TYR A 76 12.21 -8.40 -5.34
N GLY A 77 13.53 -8.27 -5.16
CA GLY A 77 14.12 -7.68 -3.97
C GLY A 77 14.07 -8.62 -2.77
N GLU A 78 14.07 -8.05 -1.57
CA GLU A 78 14.09 -8.84 -0.35
C GLU A 78 12.73 -9.46 -0.04
N CYS A 79 12.73 -10.77 0.26
CA CYS A 79 11.55 -11.55 0.60
C CYS A 79 11.48 -11.89 2.10
N TRP A 80 11.67 -10.90 2.97
CA TRP A 80 11.73 -11.13 4.41
C TRP A 80 10.43 -11.67 5.02
N LEU A 81 9.28 -11.47 4.36
CA LEU A 81 8.00 -12.01 4.83
C LEU A 81 7.80 -13.49 4.47
N ASP A 82 8.72 -14.09 3.71
CA ASP A 82 8.76 -15.55 3.53
C ASP A 82 9.26 -16.26 4.80
N GLN A 83 9.99 -15.56 5.65
CA GLN A 83 10.36 -16.07 6.97
C GLN A 83 9.14 -16.07 7.89
N LYS A 84 8.76 -17.26 8.35
CA LYS A 84 7.58 -17.49 9.20
C LYS A 84 7.53 -16.54 10.40
N ASP A 85 8.64 -16.38 11.12
CA ASP A 85 8.70 -15.55 12.33
C ASP A 85 8.42 -14.07 12.03
N VAL A 86 8.89 -13.58 10.88
CA VAL A 86 8.64 -12.20 10.42
C VAL A 86 7.19 -12.04 9.95
N ALA A 87 6.65 -13.03 9.22
CA ALA A 87 5.25 -13.04 8.81
C ALA A 87 4.29 -13.07 10.02
N GLU A 88 4.63 -13.81 11.07
CA GLU A 88 3.87 -13.89 12.32
C GLU A 88 3.79 -12.54 13.03
N VAL A 89 4.89 -11.76 13.06
CA VAL A 89 4.88 -10.38 13.58
C VAL A 89 3.87 -9.51 12.84
N VAL A 90 3.83 -9.59 11.51
CA VAL A 90 2.89 -8.83 10.69
C VAL A 90 1.46 -9.27 10.96
N GLN A 91 1.23 -10.59 11.00
CA GLN A 91 -0.09 -11.16 11.26
C GLN A 91 -0.62 -10.76 12.65
N GLU A 92 0.23 -10.80 13.68
CA GLU A 92 -0.13 -10.39 15.03
C GLU A 92 -0.40 -8.89 15.12
N ALA A 93 0.40 -8.06 14.44
CA ALA A 93 0.15 -6.63 14.38
C ALA A 93 -1.21 -6.28 13.73
N ILE A 94 -1.67 -7.07 12.75
CA ILE A 94 -3.01 -6.94 12.14
C ILE A 94 -4.10 -7.32 13.15
N ARG A 95 -3.90 -8.40 13.92
CA ARG A 95 -4.88 -8.85 14.91
C ARG A 95 -4.98 -7.91 16.11
N HIS A 96 -3.86 -7.43 16.61
CA HIS A 96 -3.76 -6.68 17.86
C HIS A 96 -4.68 -5.44 17.91
N HIS A 97 -4.89 -4.79 16.76
CA HIS A 97 -5.76 -3.61 16.67
C HIS A 97 -7.07 -3.83 15.89
N HIS A 98 -7.35 -5.06 15.48
CA HIS A 98 -8.64 -5.43 14.94
C HIS A 98 -9.75 -5.16 15.96
N GLY A 99 -10.86 -4.58 15.51
CA GLY A 99 -12.01 -4.21 16.35
C GLY A 99 -11.82 -2.91 17.14
N THR A 100 -10.57 -2.50 17.41
CA THR A 100 -10.26 -1.29 18.20
C THR A 100 -9.93 -0.08 17.33
N ARG A 101 -8.83 -0.12 16.57
CA ARG A 101 -8.40 1.00 15.70
C ARG A 101 -8.94 0.88 14.28
N TYR A 102 -9.23 -0.34 13.83
CA TYR A 102 -9.80 -0.62 12.53
C TYR A 102 -10.56 -1.94 12.57
N VAL A 103 -11.39 -2.19 11.57
CA VAL A 103 -11.86 -3.54 11.24
C VAL A 103 -11.00 -4.04 10.09
N SER A 104 -10.30 -5.16 10.32
CA SER A 104 -9.57 -5.88 9.26
C SER A 104 -10.54 -6.87 8.61
N HIS A 105 -10.76 -6.74 7.31
CA HIS A 105 -11.69 -7.60 6.55
C HIS A 105 -10.98 -8.78 5.90
N ALA A 106 -9.82 -8.53 5.32
CA ALA A 106 -8.98 -9.57 4.70
C ALA A 106 -7.54 -9.09 4.62
N SER A 107 -6.58 -10.02 4.75
CA SER A 107 -5.17 -9.74 4.54
C SER A 107 -4.46 -10.92 3.90
N CYS A 108 -3.50 -10.65 3.02
CA CYS A 108 -2.63 -11.65 2.41
C CYS A 108 -1.18 -11.18 2.54
N ILE A 109 -0.38 -11.93 3.28
CA ILE A 109 1.06 -11.68 3.43
C ILE A 109 1.75 -12.47 2.31
N MET A 110 2.36 -11.73 1.39
CA MET A 110 3.19 -12.25 0.31
C MET A 110 4.67 -12.12 0.70
N PRO A 111 5.61 -12.80 0.03
CA PRO A 111 7.03 -12.83 0.44
C PRO A 111 7.69 -11.46 0.63
N ASN A 112 7.29 -10.46 -0.16
CA ASN A 112 7.90 -9.12 -0.15
C ASN A 112 6.90 -7.96 0.05
N HIS A 113 5.60 -8.28 0.21
CA HIS A 113 4.53 -7.30 0.38
C HIS A 113 3.30 -7.86 1.11
N LEU A 114 2.40 -6.98 1.52
CA LEU A 114 1.15 -7.27 2.22
C LEU A 114 -0.01 -6.61 1.48
N HIS A 115 -1.02 -7.39 1.14
CA HIS A 115 -2.34 -6.89 0.77
C HIS A 115 -3.25 -6.83 1.97
N TRP A 116 -3.96 -5.71 2.15
CA TRP A 116 -4.80 -5.51 3.31
C TRP A 116 -6.07 -4.72 3.00
N ILE A 117 -7.21 -5.31 3.32
CA ILE A 117 -8.53 -4.67 3.28
C ILE A 117 -8.94 -4.30 4.70
N LEU A 118 -9.09 -3.01 4.98
CA LEU A 118 -9.47 -2.53 6.31
C LEU A 118 -10.39 -1.31 6.26
N THR A 119 -11.18 -1.14 7.31
CA THR A 119 -11.95 0.08 7.59
C THR A 119 -11.41 0.73 8.85
N PRO A 120 -10.80 1.93 8.80
CA PRO A 120 -10.32 2.61 9.99
C PRO A 120 -11.49 3.09 10.84
N LYS A 121 -11.38 2.94 12.17
CA LYS A 121 -12.39 3.40 13.13
C LYS A 121 -12.03 4.79 13.66
N GLN A 122 -13.04 5.58 13.98
CA GLN A 122 -12.83 6.89 14.60
C GLN A 122 -12.36 6.69 16.03
N ALA A 123 -11.14 7.11 16.34
CA ALA A 123 -10.72 7.22 17.73
C ALA A 123 -11.31 8.48 18.36
N ARG A 124 -11.43 8.48 19.69
CA ARG A 124 -11.86 9.67 20.45
C ARG A 124 -10.89 10.83 20.19
N GLY A 125 -11.42 12.04 20.01
CA GLY A 125 -10.62 13.26 19.79
C GLY A 125 -10.26 13.57 18.33
N PHE A 126 -10.67 12.73 17.37
CA PHE A 126 -10.49 13.02 15.94
C PHE A 126 -11.34 14.20 15.48
N ARG A 127 -10.72 15.20 14.86
CA ARG A 127 -11.38 16.32 14.21
C ARG A 127 -11.83 15.95 12.80
N LYS A 128 -12.76 16.72 12.24
CA LYS A 128 -13.36 16.51 10.91
C LYS A 128 -12.33 16.33 9.77
N ASN A 129 -11.13 16.89 9.91
CA ASN A 129 -10.09 16.87 8.88
C ASN A 129 -8.91 15.92 9.20
N ASP A 130 -8.96 15.19 10.32
CA ASP A 130 -7.89 14.28 10.71
C ASP A 130 -7.91 13.00 9.88
N SER A 131 -6.73 12.41 9.64
CA SER A 131 -6.63 11.17 8.87
C SER A 131 -6.81 9.99 9.80
N MET A 132 -7.80 9.16 9.52
CA MET A 132 -8.06 7.94 10.30
C MET A 132 -7.14 6.81 9.84
N LEU A 133 -6.71 6.84 8.58
CA LEU A 133 -5.85 5.82 7.98
C LEU A 133 -4.36 6.04 8.25
N ILE A 134 -3.86 7.28 8.16
CA ILE A 134 -2.41 7.55 8.29
C ILE A 134 -1.84 7.11 9.63
N PRO A 135 -2.45 7.41 10.80
CA PRO A 135 -1.92 6.98 12.09
C PRO A 135 -1.90 5.46 12.25
N VAL A 136 -2.91 4.76 11.70
CA VAL A 136 -2.95 3.29 11.66
C VAL A 136 -1.74 2.78 10.88
N LEU A 137 -1.51 3.28 9.67
CA LEU A 137 -0.40 2.84 8.82
C LEU A 137 0.97 3.19 9.41
N GLN A 138 1.14 4.38 9.99
CA GLN A 138 2.40 4.77 10.63
C GLN A 138 2.74 3.88 11.81
N SER A 139 1.77 3.66 12.71
CA SER A 139 1.96 2.81 13.88
C SER A 139 2.23 1.36 13.48
N PHE A 140 1.47 0.84 12.50
CA PHE A 140 1.65 -0.51 11.97
C PHE A 140 3.05 -0.70 11.40
N LYS A 141 3.45 0.14 10.43
CA LYS A 141 4.76 0.03 9.76
C LYS A 141 5.92 0.18 10.72
N SER A 142 5.84 1.11 11.68
CA SER A 142 6.90 1.30 12.67
C SER A 142 7.05 0.06 13.55
N TYR A 143 5.96 -0.43 14.13
CA TYR A 143 6.00 -1.61 14.99
C TYR A 143 6.54 -2.84 14.25
N THR A 144 5.97 -3.16 13.07
CA THR A 144 6.37 -4.35 12.31
C THR A 144 7.81 -4.25 11.84
N ALA A 145 8.27 -3.07 11.42
CA ALA A 145 9.67 -2.87 11.03
C ALA A 145 10.62 -3.10 12.20
N HIS A 146 10.37 -2.52 13.38
CA HIS A 146 11.24 -2.70 14.54
C HIS A 146 11.27 -4.15 15.04
N ALA A 147 10.12 -4.82 15.06
CA ALA A 147 10.05 -6.23 15.46
C ALA A 147 10.73 -7.15 14.43
N ALA A 148 10.49 -6.94 13.13
CA ALA A 148 11.15 -7.70 12.07
C ALA A 148 12.67 -7.48 12.06
N ASN A 149 13.14 -6.24 12.23
CA ASN A 149 14.57 -5.92 12.26
C ASN A 149 15.29 -6.67 13.40
N LYS A 150 14.66 -6.83 14.57
CA LYS A 150 15.23 -7.63 15.67
C LYS A 150 15.38 -9.10 15.28
N ILE A 151 14.38 -9.70 14.65
CA ILE A 151 14.43 -11.10 14.18
C ILE A 151 15.50 -11.28 13.11
N LEU A 152 15.58 -10.33 12.18
CA LEU A 152 16.52 -10.35 11.07
C LEU A 152 17.94 -9.91 11.45
N ASN A 153 18.19 -9.51 12.70
CA ASN A 153 19.46 -8.93 13.17
C ASN A 153 19.92 -7.72 12.33
N ARG A 154 18.99 -6.78 12.10
CA ARG A 154 19.19 -5.54 11.33
C ARG A 154 18.90 -4.34 12.22
N ASN A 155 19.57 -3.22 11.95
CA ASN A 155 19.34 -1.94 12.63
C ASN A 155 18.26 -1.13 11.90
#